data_AF-A0AAW9BNK2-F1
#
_entry.id   AF-A0AAW9BNK2-F1
#
_cell.length_a   1.000
_cell.length_b   1.000
_cell.length_c   1.000
_cell.angle_alpha   90.00
_cell.angle_beta   90.00
_cell.angle_gamma   90.00
#
_symmetry.space_group_name_H-M   'P 1'
#
loop_
_entity.id
_entity.type
_entity.pdbx_description
1 polymer ?
#
loop_
_entity_poly.entity_id
_entity_poly.type
_entity_poly.pdbx_seq_one_letter_code
_entity_poly.pdbx_strand_id
1 'polypeptide(L)'
;MNSSQMKMLLLVAIGCILWFIPTPEGLTDQAWQMMAIFVTTVLSLILAPLPLGAMALMGLRPATLLGVLPINTALTGFAHPTIWLIAAAFFISRGFITTGFGRRVGYWFISKLGHNSLGLAYGLVLTDLLFAPATPSTTARCGGIISPLFRSVASAYDSDPEKGTENRIGAFLVQ
;
A
#
# COMPACT_ATOMS: atom_id res chain seq x y z
N MET A 1 -7.63 7.95 -27.54
CA MET A 1 -6.52 7.32 -26.80
C MET A 1 -6.83 7.47 -25.32
N ASN A 2 -6.91 6.37 -24.57
CA ASN A 2 -7.27 6.44 -23.14
C ASN A 2 -6.15 7.14 -22.35
N SER A 3 -6.50 7.81 -21.25
CA SER A 3 -5.53 8.49 -20.37
C SER A 3 -4.38 7.57 -19.94
N SER A 4 -4.66 6.30 -19.63
CA SER A 4 -3.63 5.30 -19.31
C SER A 4 -2.67 5.01 -20.48
N GLN A 5 -3.18 4.88 -21.71
CA GLN A 5 -2.35 4.65 -22.90
C GLN A 5 -1.43 5.84 -23.18
N MET A 6 -1.93 7.06 -22.99
CA MET A 6 -1.13 8.28 -23.14
C MET A 6 0.01 8.34 -22.12
N LYS A 7 -0.26 7.98 -20.85
CA LYS A 7 0.79 7.87 -19.82
C LYS A 7 1.83 6.81 -20.17
N MET A 8 1.41 5.65 -20.69
CA MET A 8 2.34 4.61 -21.14
C MET A 8 3.23 5.07 -22.29
N LEU A 9 2.67 5.74 -23.30
CA LEU A 9 3.43 6.30 -24.40
C LEU A 9 4.45 7.33 -23.92
N LEU A 10 4.06 8.19 -22.98
CA LEU A 10 4.96 9.16 -22.35
C LEU A 10 6.11 8.48 -21.60
N LEU A 11 5.84 7.41 -20.84
CA LEU A 11 6.87 6.66 -20.13
C LEU A 11 7.86 5.98 -21.08
N VAL A 12 7.35 5.38 -22.17
CA VAL A 12 8.21 4.80 -23.21
C VAL A 12 9.05 5.88 -23.86
N ALA A 13 8.47 7.05 -24.18
CA ALA A 13 9.20 8.17 -24.75
C ALA A 13 10.32 8.65 -23.83
N ILE A 14 10.06 8.83 -22.52
CA ILE A 14 11.09 9.22 -21.54
C ILE A 14 12.19 8.18 -21.46
N GLY A 15 11.85 6.89 -21.38
CA GLY A 15 12.84 5.81 -21.34
C GLY A 15 13.71 5.76 -22.59
N CYS A 16 13.12 5.93 -23.77
CA CYS A 16 13.87 6.00 -25.03
C CYS A 16 14.77 7.23 -25.09
N ILE A 17 14.28 8.42 -24.70
CA ILE A 17 15.08 9.65 -24.68
C ILE A 17 16.30 9.47 -23.79
N LEU A 18 16.13 8.97 -22.56
CA LEU A 18 17.23 8.72 -21.64
C LEU A 18 18.22 7.68 -22.18
N TRP A 19 17.71 6.66 -22.88
CA TRP A 19 18.54 5.60 -23.47
C TRP A 19 19.43 6.10 -24.62
N PHE A 20 18.94 7.01 -25.46
CA PHE A 20 19.67 7.54 -26.61
C PHE A 20 20.53 8.78 -26.31
N ILE A 21 20.40 9.36 -25.11
CA ILE A 21 21.33 10.41 -24.65
C ILE A 21 22.71 9.78 -24.42
N PRO A 22 23.80 10.40 -24.92
CA PRO A 22 25.15 9.90 -24.73
C PRO A 22 25.51 9.86 -23.25
N THR A 23 26.32 8.87 -22.89
CA THR A 23 26.72 8.58 -21.52
C THR A 23 27.60 9.72 -21.00
N PRO A 24 27.26 10.33 -19.83
CA PRO A 24 28.09 11.38 -19.26
C PRO A 24 29.49 10.86 -18.91
N GLU A 25 30.49 11.74 -19.02
CA GLU A 25 31.86 11.40 -18.67
C GLU A 25 31.97 10.90 -17.22
N GLY A 26 32.69 9.78 -17.03
CA GLY A 26 32.87 9.15 -15.71
C GLY A 26 31.88 8.03 -15.37
N LEU A 27 30.91 7.73 -16.24
CA LEU A 27 29.99 6.60 -16.08
C LEU A 27 30.23 5.51 -17.13
N THR A 28 29.97 4.26 -16.76
CA THR A 28 29.93 3.15 -17.72
C THR A 28 28.59 3.14 -18.46
N ASP A 29 28.58 2.65 -19.69
CA ASP A 29 27.34 2.57 -20.49
C ASP A 29 26.26 1.74 -19.81
N GLN A 30 26.66 0.66 -19.14
CA GLN A 30 25.76 -0.19 -18.37
C GLN A 30 25.12 0.56 -17.19
N ALA A 31 25.88 1.42 -16.50
CA ALA A 31 25.36 2.21 -15.38
C ALA A 31 24.31 3.24 -15.86
N TRP A 32 24.56 3.88 -17.00
CA TRP A 32 23.62 4.83 -17.60
C TRP A 32 22.32 4.16 -18.06
N GLN A 33 22.42 3.01 -18.72
CA GLN A 33 21.26 2.21 -19.14
C GLN A 33 20.43 1.77 -17.93
N MET A 34 21.07 1.33 -16.85
CA MET A 34 20.40 0.96 -15.60
C MET A 34 19.70 2.18 -14.96
N MET A 35 20.34 3.34 -14.99
CA MET A 35 19.75 4.59 -14.51
C MET A 35 18.51 5.00 -15.34
N ALA A 36 18.56 4.89 -16.67
CA ALA A 36 17.42 5.19 -17.54
C ALA A 36 16.22 4.28 -17.24
N ILE A 37 16.47 2.98 -17.04
CA ILE A 37 15.43 2.01 -16.64
C ILE A 37 14.90 2.35 -15.25
N PHE A 38 15.77 2.69 -14.29
CA PHE A 38 15.37 3.05 -12.93
C PHE A 38 14.46 4.28 -12.91
N VAL A 39 14.86 5.38 -13.54
CA VAL A 39 14.06 6.61 -13.62
C VAL A 39 12.71 6.36 -14.28
N THR A 40 12.71 5.63 -15.39
CA THR A 40 11.47 5.27 -16.12
C THR A 40 10.55 4.41 -15.26
N THR A 41 11.11 3.46 -14.50
CA THR A 41 10.35 2.60 -13.58
C THR A 41 9.76 3.42 -12.43
N VAL A 42 10.53 4.31 -11.81
CA VAL A 42 10.04 5.20 -10.73
C VAL A 42 8.90 6.08 -11.24
N LEU A 43 9.06 6.72 -12.39
CA LEU A 43 8.00 7.52 -13.01
C LEU A 43 6.76 6.67 -13.32
N SER A 44 6.94 5.43 -13.77
CA SER A 44 5.82 4.53 -14.03
C SER A 44 5.02 4.19 -12.78
N LEU A 45 5.68 4.07 -11.62
CA LEU A 45 5.05 3.83 -10.32
C LEU A 45 4.27 5.07 -9.84
N ILE A 46 4.78 6.27 -10.12
CA ILE A 46 4.11 7.53 -9.75
C ILE A 46 2.88 7.77 -10.63
N LEU A 47 3.01 7.64 -11.96
CA LEU A 47 1.91 7.88 -12.88
C LEU A 47 0.82 6.79 -12.81
N ALA A 48 1.18 5.62 -12.28
CA ALA A 48 0.37 4.42 -12.10
C ALA A 48 -0.66 4.16 -13.25
N PRO A 49 -0.23 4.04 -14.52
CA PRO A 49 -1.15 3.70 -15.62
C PRO A 49 -1.79 2.31 -15.48
N LEU A 50 -1.11 1.41 -14.78
CA LEU A 50 -1.47 0.03 -14.47
C LEU A 50 -1.22 -0.24 -12.98
N PRO A 51 -1.71 -1.38 -12.43
CA PRO A 51 -1.39 -1.78 -11.07
C PRO A 51 0.12 -1.75 -10.78
N LEU A 52 0.49 -1.27 -9.59
CA LEU A 52 1.89 -1.03 -9.19
C LEU A 52 2.79 -2.25 -9.39
N GLY A 53 2.29 -3.45 -9.07
CA GLY A 53 3.04 -4.70 -9.28
C GLY A 53 3.34 -4.98 -10.76
N ALA A 54 2.41 -4.69 -11.66
CA ALA A 54 2.62 -4.82 -13.10
C ALA A 54 3.68 -3.83 -13.59
N MET A 55 3.64 -2.59 -13.10
CA MET A 55 4.64 -1.57 -13.46
C MET A 55 6.04 -1.90 -12.96
N ALA A 56 6.17 -2.41 -11.73
CA ALA A 56 7.44 -2.88 -11.20
C ALA A 56 8.03 -4.03 -12.05
N LEU A 57 7.20 -5.00 -12.46
CA LEU A 57 7.64 -6.09 -13.33
C LEU A 57 7.98 -5.61 -14.76
N MET A 58 7.29 -4.60 -15.26
CA MET A 58 7.60 -4.00 -16.56
C MET A 58 8.97 -3.34 -16.59
N GLY A 59 9.48 -2.80 -15.47
CA GLY A 59 10.85 -2.29 -15.37
C GLY A 59 11.93 -3.37 -15.47
N LEU A 60 11.64 -4.59 -15.00
CA LEU A 60 12.57 -5.74 -15.06
C LEU A 60 12.79 -6.26 -16.48
N ARG A 61 11.77 -6.15 -17.34
CA ARG A 61 11.80 -6.62 -18.73
C ARG A 61 12.92 -5.97 -19.55
N PRO A 62 13.00 -4.63 -19.72
CA PRO A 62 14.07 -4.02 -20.49
C PRO A 62 15.44 -4.27 -19.87
N ALA A 63 15.56 -4.33 -18.53
CA ALA A 63 16.83 -4.61 -17.85
C ALA A 63 17.43 -5.97 -18.24
N THR A 64 16.58 -6.98 -18.44
CA THR A 64 17.01 -8.36 -18.74
C THR A 64 17.02 -8.65 -20.24
N LEU A 65 16.03 -8.16 -21.00
CA LEU A 65 15.94 -8.36 -22.45
C LEU A 65 17.01 -7.59 -23.22
N LEU A 66 17.38 -6.39 -22.77
CA LEU A 66 18.43 -5.59 -23.40
C LEU A 66 19.84 -5.97 -22.91
N GLY A 67 19.96 -7.00 -22.05
CA GLY A 67 21.26 -7.50 -21.58
C GLY A 67 21.96 -6.61 -20.55
N VAL A 68 21.29 -5.60 -19.99
CA VAL A 68 21.87 -4.70 -18.97
C VAL A 68 22.18 -5.47 -17.69
N LEU A 69 21.33 -6.43 -17.33
CA LEU A 69 21.51 -7.29 -16.15
C LEU A 69 21.18 -8.75 -16.48
N PRO A 70 21.98 -9.72 -16.00
CA PRO A 70 21.62 -11.13 -16.05
C PRO A 70 20.32 -11.39 -15.28
N ILE A 71 19.45 -12.25 -15.82
CA ILE A 71 18.17 -12.60 -15.21
C ILE A 71 18.32 -13.11 -13.76
N ASN A 72 19.36 -13.90 -13.50
CA ASN A 72 19.65 -14.43 -12.15
C ASN A 72 19.88 -13.29 -11.16
N THR A 73 20.71 -12.31 -11.54
CA THR A 73 20.99 -11.12 -10.73
C THR A 73 19.73 -10.29 -10.53
N ALA A 74 18.95 -10.09 -11.60
CA ALA A 74 17.71 -9.33 -11.56
C ALA A 74 16.66 -9.94 -10.61
N LEU A 75 16.61 -11.28 -10.50
CA LEU A 75 15.68 -11.99 -9.62
C LEU A 75 16.13 -12.06 -8.16
N THR A 76 17.40 -11.80 -7.84
CA THR A 76 17.89 -11.82 -6.44
C THR A 76 17.13 -10.86 -5.53
N GLY A 77 16.62 -9.75 -6.07
CA GLY A 77 15.78 -8.80 -5.34
C GLY A 77 14.53 -9.45 -4.73
N PHE A 78 13.90 -10.43 -5.41
CA PHE A 78 12.71 -11.14 -4.90
C PHE A 78 13.03 -12.11 -3.76
N ALA A 79 14.29 -12.52 -3.63
CA ALA A 79 14.75 -13.39 -2.54
C ALA A 79 15.18 -12.61 -1.30
N HIS A 80 15.03 -11.28 -1.29
CA HIS A 80 15.49 -10.46 -0.17
C HIS A 80 14.71 -10.79 1.13
N PRO A 81 15.40 -11.11 2.25
CA PRO A 81 14.74 -11.55 3.49
C PRO A 81 13.69 -10.57 4.02
N THR A 82 13.94 -9.26 3.88
CA THR A 82 12.99 -8.22 4.29
C THR A 82 11.67 -8.29 3.54
N ILE A 83 11.66 -8.66 2.26
CA ILE A 83 10.42 -8.79 1.47
C ILE A 83 9.60 -9.96 2.01
N TRP A 84 10.25 -11.09 2.30
CA TRP A 84 9.59 -12.27 2.86
C TRP A 84 9.11 -12.04 4.29
N LEU A 85 9.85 -11.28 5.10
CA LEU A 85 9.40 -10.85 6.43
C LEU A 85 8.11 -10.02 6.33
N ILE A 86 8.05 -9.06 5.39
CA ILE A 86 6.85 -8.26 5.13
C ILE A 86 5.70 -9.17 4.67
N ALA A 87 5.94 -10.08 3.72
CA ALA A 87 4.92 -11.01 3.23
C ALA A 87 4.34 -11.90 4.35
N ALA A 88 5.19 -12.45 5.23
CA ALA A 88 4.75 -13.23 6.39
C ALA A 88 3.88 -12.40 7.35
N ALA A 89 4.27 -11.16 7.63
CA ALA A 89 3.49 -10.26 8.48
C ALA A 89 2.12 -9.92 7.87
N PHE A 90 2.00 -9.79 6.55
CA PHE A 90 0.71 -9.66 5.87
C PHE A 90 -0.19 -10.89 6.04
N PHE A 91 0.38 -12.11 5.98
CA PHE A 91 -0.39 -13.34 6.23
C PHE A 91 -0.91 -13.41 7.68
N ILE A 92 -0.06 -13.08 8.66
CA ILE A 92 -0.44 -13.02 10.08
C ILE A 92 -1.57 -12.00 10.29
N SER A 93 -1.40 -10.80 9.73
CA SER A 93 -2.43 -9.75 9.79
C SER A 93 -3.77 -10.22 9.21
N ARG A 94 -3.75 -10.88 8.06
CA ARG A 94 -4.97 -11.42 7.45
C ARG A 94 -5.63 -12.47 8.35
N GLY A 95 -4.83 -13.30 9.03
CA GLY A 95 -5.31 -14.24 10.05
C GLY A 95 -6.06 -13.55 11.19
N PHE A 96 -5.58 -12.40 11.69
CA PHE A 96 -6.27 -11.64 12.74
C PHE A 96 -7.62 -11.08 12.28
N ILE A 97 -7.69 -10.66 11.01
CA ILE A 97 -8.93 -10.16 10.39
C ILE A 97 -9.92 -11.30 10.20
N THR A 98 -9.49 -12.43 9.61
CA THR A 98 -10.39 -13.56 9.31
C THR A 98 -10.90 -14.29 10.54
N THR A 99 -10.08 -14.40 11.59
CA THR A 99 -10.51 -15.00 12.88
C THR A 99 -11.38 -14.07 13.72
N GLY A 100 -11.44 -12.79 13.37
CA GLY A 100 -12.13 -11.77 14.17
C GLY A 100 -11.42 -11.42 15.48
N PHE A 101 -10.18 -11.86 15.69
CA PHE A 101 -9.40 -11.55 16.90
C PHE A 101 -9.27 -10.03 17.09
N GLY A 102 -8.95 -9.29 16.02
CA GLY A 102 -8.86 -7.84 16.06
C GLY A 102 -10.15 -7.17 16.53
N ARG A 103 -11.29 -7.66 16.06
CA ARG A 103 -12.63 -7.18 16.46
C ARG A 103 -12.93 -7.48 17.93
N ARG A 104 -12.57 -8.67 18.42
CA ARG A 104 -12.75 -9.04 19.85
C ARG A 104 -11.95 -8.13 20.77
N VAL A 105 -10.68 -7.86 20.44
CA VAL A 105 -9.83 -6.95 21.21
C VAL A 105 -10.35 -5.51 21.14
N GLY A 106 -10.83 -5.07 19.98
CA GLY A 106 -11.46 -3.76 19.85
C GLY A 106 -12.70 -3.60 20.73
N TYR A 107 -13.58 -4.62 20.77
CA TYR A 107 -14.71 -4.59 21.70
C TYR A 107 -14.29 -4.59 23.16
N TRP A 108 -13.18 -5.22 23.52
CA TRP A 108 -12.65 -5.15 24.88
C TRP A 108 -12.24 -3.72 25.26
N PHE A 109 -11.55 -2.99 24.38
CA PHE A 109 -11.23 -1.57 24.64
C PHE A 109 -12.47 -0.68 24.68
N ILE A 110 -13.41 -0.87 23.75
CA ILE A 110 -14.69 -0.14 23.74
C ILE A 110 -15.47 -0.42 25.04
N SER A 111 -15.48 -1.65 25.53
CA SER A 111 -16.18 -1.99 26.78
C SER A 111 -15.60 -1.29 28.00
N LYS A 112 -14.30 -0.98 28.00
CA LYS A 112 -13.61 -0.31 29.10
C LYS A 112 -13.61 1.22 29.00
N LEU A 113 -13.59 1.77 27.79
CA LEU A 113 -13.38 3.20 27.55
C LEU A 113 -14.58 3.89 26.90
N GLY A 114 -15.54 3.13 26.35
CA GLY A 114 -16.66 3.63 25.54
C GLY A 114 -17.81 4.25 26.33
N HIS A 115 -17.58 4.70 27.57
CA HIS A 115 -18.62 5.34 28.39
C HIS A 115 -19.02 6.73 27.86
N ASN A 116 -18.16 7.36 27.06
CA ASN A 116 -18.41 8.62 26.37
C ASN A 116 -17.81 8.59 24.96
N SER A 117 -18.21 9.53 24.10
CA SER A 117 -17.77 9.60 22.70
C SER A 117 -16.24 9.71 22.55
N LEU A 118 -15.61 10.52 23.40
CA LEU A 118 -14.14 10.67 23.45
C LEU A 118 -13.43 9.37 23.84
N GLY A 119 -13.89 8.70 24.90
CA GLY A 119 -13.29 7.45 25.36
C GLY A 119 -13.48 6.32 24.34
N LEU A 120 -14.58 6.33 23.59
CA LEU A 120 -14.79 5.42 22.48
C LEU A 120 -13.79 5.66 21.33
N ALA A 121 -13.53 6.92 20.96
CA ALA A 121 -12.50 7.27 19.99
C ALA A 121 -11.10 6.85 20.46
N TYR A 122 -10.75 7.14 21.72
CA TYR A 122 -9.48 6.69 22.29
C TYR A 122 -9.35 5.16 22.36
N GLY A 123 -10.44 4.45 22.67
CA GLY A 123 -10.45 2.98 22.67
C GLY A 123 -10.15 2.40 21.29
N LEU A 124 -10.62 3.04 20.22
CA LEU A 124 -10.35 2.64 18.85
C LEU A 124 -8.91 2.95 18.44
N VAL A 125 -8.38 4.13 18.82
CA VAL A 125 -6.97 4.48 18.60
C VAL A 125 -6.03 3.52 19.34
N LEU A 126 -6.35 3.17 20.60
CA LEU A 126 -5.57 2.19 21.37
C LEU A 126 -5.62 0.79 20.78
N THR A 127 -6.77 0.41 20.20
CA THR A 127 -6.89 -0.84 19.46
C THR A 127 -5.96 -0.83 18.25
N ASP A 128 -5.96 0.24 17.45
CA ASP A 128 -5.06 0.37 16.30
C ASP A 128 -3.58 0.37 16.73
N LEU A 129 -3.25 1.08 17.81
CA LEU A 129 -1.92 1.15 18.39
C LEU A 129 -1.40 -0.23 18.82
N LEU A 130 -2.25 -1.05 19.46
CA LEU A 130 -1.90 -2.40 19.87
C LEU A 130 -1.61 -3.31 18.67
N PHE A 131 -2.34 -3.14 17.57
CA PHE A 131 -2.15 -3.93 16.36
C PHE A 131 -1.07 -3.37 15.41
N ALA A 132 -0.61 -2.14 15.61
CA ALA A 132 0.38 -1.48 14.77
C ALA A 132 1.70 -2.26 14.60
N PRO A 133 2.30 -2.83 15.67
CA PRO A 133 3.55 -3.59 15.54
C PRO A 133 3.37 -4.93 14.82
N ALA A 134 2.19 -5.55 14.96
CA ALA A 134 1.92 -6.88 14.41
C ALA A 134 1.39 -6.83 12.97
N THR A 135 0.75 -5.71 12.59
CA THR A 135 0.21 -5.52 11.24
C THR A 135 0.90 -4.34 10.55
N PRO A 136 1.85 -4.60 9.64
CA PRO A 136 2.61 -3.55 8.96
C PRO A 136 1.78 -2.75 7.95
N SER A 137 0.58 -3.22 7.59
CA SER A 137 -0.29 -2.56 6.63
C SER A 137 -1.37 -1.72 7.32
N THR A 138 -1.32 -0.41 7.11
CA THR A 138 -2.36 0.53 7.55
C THR A 138 -3.71 0.20 6.92
N THR A 139 -3.74 -0.11 5.62
CA THR A 139 -4.98 -0.50 4.92
C THR A 139 -5.63 -1.75 5.51
N ALA A 140 -4.83 -2.76 5.88
CA ALA A 140 -5.34 -3.97 6.51
C ALA A 140 -5.92 -3.69 7.91
N ARG A 141 -5.26 -2.84 8.72
CA ARG A 141 -5.77 -2.45 10.05
C ARG A 141 -7.04 -1.61 9.95
N CYS A 142 -7.00 -0.52 9.20
CA CYS A 142 -8.12 0.40 9.08
C CYS A 142 -9.34 -0.27 8.42
N GLY A 143 -9.14 -0.98 7.30
CA GLY A 143 -10.23 -1.61 6.57
C GLY A 143 -10.73 -2.92 7.20
N GLY A 144 -9.83 -3.74 7.75
CA GLY A 144 -10.16 -5.09 8.23
C GLY A 144 -10.56 -5.17 9.70
N ILE A 145 -9.99 -4.33 10.57
CA ILE A 145 -10.23 -4.38 12.02
C ILE A 145 -11.08 -3.21 12.46
N ILE A 146 -10.64 -2.00 12.14
CA ILE A 146 -11.17 -0.75 12.70
C ILE A 146 -12.50 -0.34 12.03
N SER A 147 -12.62 -0.42 10.70
CA SER A 147 -13.87 -0.05 9.99
C SER A 147 -15.09 -0.89 10.40
N PRO A 148 -15.00 -2.22 10.56
CA PRO A 148 -16.12 -3.01 11.09
C PRO A 148 -16.48 -2.66 12.54
N LEU A 149 -15.50 -2.29 13.38
CA LEU A 149 -15.74 -1.81 14.74
C LEU A 149 -16.51 -0.48 14.72
N PHE A 150 -16.05 0.48 13.92
CA PHE A 150 -16.72 1.77 13.73
C PHE A 150 -18.17 1.60 13.28
N ARG A 151 -18.41 0.81 12.22
CA ARG A 151 -19.77 0.54 11.73
C ARG A 151 -20.65 -0.11 12.80
N SER A 152 -20.09 -1.03 13.59
CA SER A 152 -20.84 -1.66 14.68
C SER A 152 -21.26 -0.63 15.73
N VAL A 153 -20.37 0.27 16.15
CA VAL A 153 -20.69 1.32 17.11
C VAL A 153 -21.69 2.31 16.53
N ALA A 154 -21.44 2.81 15.31
CA ALA A 154 -22.33 3.78 14.66
C ALA A 154 -23.75 3.23 14.53
N SER A 155 -23.91 1.95 14.16
CA SER A 155 -25.22 1.29 14.08
C SER A 155 -25.92 1.18 15.45
N ALA A 156 -25.16 0.96 16.53
CA ALA A 156 -25.73 0.89 17.89
C ALA A 156 -26.26 2.24 18.38
N TYR A 157 -25.72 3.35 17.87
CA TYR A 157 -26.18 4.71 18.12
C TYR A 157 -27.18 5.23 17.06
N ASP A 158 -27.65 4.35 16.16
CA ASP A 158 -28.52 4.69 15.02
C ASP A 158 -27.98 5.89 14.22
N SER A 159 -26.66 5.87 14.00
CA SER A 159 -25.92 6.86 13.21
C SER A 159 -25.56 6.26 11.87
N ASP A 160 -26.29 6.66 10.83
CA ASP A 160 -26.24 6.05 9.50
C ASP A 160 -26.29 7.13 8.41
N PRO A 161 -25.29 7.20 7.50
CA PRO A 161 -25.31 8.12 6.35
C PRO A 161 -26.51 7.94 5.43
N GLU A 162 -27.04 6.72 5.29
CA GLU A 162 -28.20 6.46 4.43
C GLU A 162 -29.51 7.06 5.00
N LYS A 163 -29.55 7.26 6.32
CA LYS A 163 -30.70 7.86 7.03
C LYS A 163 -30.51 9.34 7.32
N GLY A 164 -29.37 9.95 6.94
CA GLY A 164 -29.02 11.33 7.27
C GLY A 164 -28.70 11.54 8.76
N THR A 165 -28.37 10.49 9.52
CA THR A 165 -28.06 10.55 10.96
C THR A 165 -26.56 10.36 11.25
N GLU A 166 -25.70 10.51 10.26
CA GLU A 166 -24.25 10.32 10.35
C GLU A 166 -23.57 11.22 11.40
N ASN A 167 -24.13 12.40 11.67
CA ASN A 167 -23.55 13.38 12.60
C ASN A 167 -23.78 13.05 14.08
N ARG A 168 -24.56 12.01 14.43
CA ARG A 168 -24.77 11.61 15.83
C ARG A 168 -23.48 11.13 16.49
N ILE A 169 -22.73 10.25 15.81
CA ILE A 169 -21.42 9.78 16.28
C ILE A 169 -20.53 9.31 15.13
N GLY A 170 -21.11 8.83 14.01
CA GLY A 170 -20.37 8.27 12.89
C GLY A 170 -19.38 9.24 12.27
N ALA A 171 -19.78 10.49 12.03
CA ALA A 171 -18.92 11.52 11.45
C ALA A 171 -17.72 11.85 12.35
N PHE A 172 -17.91 11.87 13.68
CA PHE A 172 -16.85 12.12 14.65
C PHE A 172 -15.83 10.98 14.71
N LEU A 173 -16.28 9.74 14.57
CA LEU A 173 -15.42 8.56 14.68
C LEU A 173 -14.63 8.24 13.40
N VAL A 174 -15.11 8.67 12.24
CA VAL A 174 -14.50 8.40 10.93
C VAL A 174 -13.47 9.48 10.52
N GLN A 175 -13.50 10.64 11.16
CA GLN A 175 -12.49 11.71 10.98
C GLN A 175 -11.08 11.25 11.39
#